data_AF-A0A381UM64-F1
#
_entry.id   AF-A0A381UM64-F1
#
_cell.length_a   1.000
_cell.length_b   1.000
_cell.length_c   1.000
_cell.angle_alpha   90.00
_cell.angle_beta   90.00
_cell.angle_gamma   90.00
#
_symmetry.space_group_name_H-M   'P 1'
#
loop_
_entity.id
_entity.type
_entity.pdbx_description
1 polymer ?
#
loop_
_entity_poly.entity_id
_entity_poly.type
_entity_poly.pdbx_seq_one_letter_code
_entity_poly.pdbx_strand_id
1 'polypeptide(L)'
;MLRKLPINLEEKMQIAPIPTLSEEINDIRLRTADIVGNKIIPNEGVIYEGGDKSAKLRKEIRKEVKKQGLWAPHLPEEYGGMGNGFLTHAYMNEILAWSPLGNRLFGVIAPNSGNQTILVKYG
;
A
#
# COMPACT_ATOMS: atom_id res chain seq x y z
N MET A 1 -10.74 22.22 -0.92
CA MET A 1 -11.06 22.17 0.52
C MET A 1 -11.19 20.70 0.92
N LEU A 2 -10.08 20.07 1.35
CA LEU A 2 -10.12 18.68 1.81
C LEU A 2 -10.78 18.68 3.20
N ARG A 3 -11.97 18.07 3.32
CA ARG A 3 -12.59 17.83 4.62
C ARG A 3 -11.64 16.92 5.40
N LYS A 4 -10.95 17.45 6.40
CA LYS A 4 -10.36 16.63 7.45
C LYS A 4 -11.53 15.96 8.15
N LEU A 5 -11.78 14.69 7.84
CA LEU A 5 -12.61 13.86 8.72
C LEU A 5 -11.92 13.88 10.09
N PRO A 6 -12.66 14.06 11.19
CA PRO A 6 -12.09 13.96 12.53
C PRO A 6 -11.65 12.51 12.72
N ILE A 7 -10.40 12.19 12.38
CA ILE A 7 -9.80 10.92 12.73
C ILE A 7 -9.52 11.03 14.21
N ASN A 8 -10.41 10.46 15.02
CA ASN A 8 -10.16 10.24 16.42
C ASN A 8 -8.94 9.31 16.51
N LEU A 9 -7.84 9.78 17.12
CA LEU A 9 -6.55 9.07 17.13
C LEU A 9 -6.60 7.71 17.88
N GLU A 10 -7.73 7.39 18.53
CA GLU A 10 -7.99 6.10 19.18
C GLU A 10 -8.73 5.08 18.29
N GLU A 11 -9.32 5.49 17.15
CA GLU A 11 -9.96 4.56 16.21
C GLU A 11 -8.92 3.99 15.23
N LYS A 12 -8.40 2.80 15.57
CA LYS A 12 -7.57 2.03 14.66
C LYS A 12 -8.39 1.58 13.45
N MET A 13 -7.76 1.58 12.27
CA MET A 13 -8.38 1.04 11.06
C MET A 13 -8.79 -0.43 11.29
N GLN A 14 -10.09 -0.73 11.22
CA GLN A 14 -10.63 -2.07 11.37
C GLN A 14 -11.07 -2.59 10.00
N ILE A 15 -10.31 -3.54 9.46
CA ILE A 15 -10.68 -4.27 8.23
C ILE A 15 -11.08 -5.68 8.63
N ALA A 16 -12.27 -6.09 8.22
CA ALA A 16 -12.75 -7.45 8.39
C ALA A 16 -12.54 -8.26 7.10
N PRO A 17 -12.34 -9.59 7.21
CA PRO A 17 -12.46 -10.49 6.07
C PRO A 17 -13.82 -10.34 5.39
N ILE A 18 -13.83 -10.37 4.06
CA ILE A 18 -15.05 -10.46 3.27
C ILE A 18 -15.32 -11.96 3.02
N PRO A 19 -16.47 -12.51 3.47
CA PRO A 19 -16.73 -13.96 3.39
C PRO A 19 -16.71 -14.55 1.98
N THR A 20 -16.97 -13.74 0.96
CA THR A 20 -17.02 -14.17 -0.45
C THR A 20 -15.67 -14.11 -1.16
N LEU A 21 -14.62 -13.59 -0.51
CA LEU A 21 -13.27 -13.55 -1.08
C LEU A 21 -12.45 -14.75 -0.62
N SER A 22 -11.45 -15.11 -1.43
CA SER A 22 -10.49 -16.15 -1.04
C SER A 22 -9.74 -15.77 0.24
N GLU A 23 -9.24 -16.78 0.94
CA GLU A 23 -8.38 -16.59 2.12
C GLU A 23 -7.14 -15.75 1.77
N GLU A 24 -6.54 -15.99 0.62
CA GLU A 24 -5.38 -15.24 0.12
C GLU A 24 -5.68 -13.74 -0.05
N ILE A 25 -6.80 -13.39 -0.68
CA ILE A 25 -7.17 -11.97 -0.86
C ILE A 25 -7.45 -11.33 0.50
N ASN A 26 -8.15 -12.03 1.41
CA ASN A 26 -8.40 -11.50 2.74
C ASN A 26 -7.12 -11.32 3.55
N ASP A 27 -6.17 -12.25 3.49
CA ASP A 27 -4.85 -12.13 4.12
C ASP A 27 -4.09 -10.90 3.60
N ILE A 28 -4.02 -10.72 2.28
CA ILE A 28 -3.38 -9.55 1.66
C ILE A 28 -4.04 -8.24 2.10
N ARG A 29 -5.39 -8.19 2.13
CA ARG A 29 -6.13 -7.01 2.61
C ARG A 29 -5.78 -6.69 4.06
N LEU A 30 -5.78 -7.70 4.95
CA LEU A 30 -5.51 -7.53 6.37
C LEU A 30 -4.07 -7.07 6.64
N ARG A 31 -3.08 -7.68 5.97
CA ARG A 31 -1.67 -7.28 6.11
C ARG A 31 -1.41 -5.88 5.55
N THR A 32 -2.03 -5.55 4.41
CA THR A 32 -2.00 -4.18 3.86
C THR A 32 -2.61 -3.20 4.86
N ALA A 33 -3.74 -3.58 5.47
CA ALA A 33 -4.46 -2.77 6.43
C ALA A 33 -3.65 -2.49 7.70
N ASP A 34 -2.95 -3.50 8.22
CA ASP A 34 -2.06 -3.34 9.37
C ASP A 34 -0.98 -2.28 9.12
N ILE A 35 -0.29 -2.35 7.99
CA ILE A 35 0.75 -1.38 7.65
C ILE A 35 0.15 0.03 7.46
N VAL A 36 -0.96 0.14 6.74
CA VAL A 36 -1.61 1.43 6.48
C VAL A 36 -2.09 2.06 7.79
N GLY A 37 -2.86 1.32 8.59
CA GLY A 37 -3.48 1.80 9.82
C GLY A 37 -2.49 2.04 10.97
N ASN A 38 -1.47 1.18 11.12
CA ASN A 38 -0.56 1.26 12.27
C ASN A 38 0.78 1.95 11.96
N LYS A 39 1.17 2.09 10.70
CA LYS A 39 2.46 2.71 10.31
C LYS A 39 2.31 3.95 9.45
N ILE A 40 1.40 3.96 8.49
CA ILE A 40 1.30 5.08 7.54
C ILE A 40 0.45 6.21 8.14
N ILE A 41 -0.83 5.96 8.42
CA ILE A 41 -1.79 6.97 8.89
C ILE A 41 -1.28 7.73 10.13
N PRO A 42 -0.75 7.07 11.18
CA PRO A 42 -0.28 7.77 12.37
C PRO A 42 0.95 8.66 12.13
N ASN A 43 1.70 8.40 11.04
CA ASN A 43 2.96 9.09 10.76
C ASN A 43 2.89 9.98 9.51
N GLU A 44 1.70 10.23 8.93
CA GLU A 44 1.59 11.00 7.69
C GLU A 44 2.25 12.37 7.78
N GLY A 45 2.06 13.08 8.91
CA GLY A 45 2.68 14.39 9.15
C GLY A 45 4.20 14.34 8.98
N VAL A 46 4.86 13.41 9.68
CA VAL A 46 6.32 13.20 9.59
C VAL A 46 6.74 12.81 8.17
N ILE A 47 5.96 11.95 7.51
CA ILE A 47 6.26 11.50 6.14
C ILE A 47 6.14 12.67 5.15
N TYR A 48 5.19 13.59 5.36
CA TYR A 48 4.95 14.78 4.53
C TYR A 48 5.96 15.89 4.75
N GLU A 49 6.39 16.14 5.99
CA GLU A 49 7.36 17.19 6.32
C GLU A 49 8.71 17.02 5.61
N GLY A 50 9.08 15.79 5.27
CA GLY A 50 10.32 15.50 4.56
C GLY A 50 11.54 15.43 5.49
N GLY A 51 12.74 15.59 4.91
CA GLY A 51 14.01 15.49 5.63
C GLY A 51 14.38 14.05 6.06
N ASP A 52 15.42 13.95 6.91
CA ASP A 52 16.04 12.68 7.26
C ASP A 52 15.10 11.72 8.01
N LYS A 53 14.25 12.27 8.89
CA LYS A 53 13.24 11.49 9.62
C LYS A 53 12.23 10.84 8.67
N SER A 54 11.71 11.62 7.71
CA SER A 54 10.83 11.11 6.66
C SER A 54 11.53 10.06 5.81
N ALA A 55 12.78 10.31 5.38
CA ALA A 55 13.54 9.37 4.55
C ALA A 55 13.77 8.03 5.27
N LYS A 56 14.15 8.07 6.55
CA LYS A 56 14.33 6.88 7.39
C LYS A 56 13.02 6.10 7.54
N LEU A 57 11.93 6.78 7.90
CA LEU A 57 10.63 6.12 8.10
C LEU A 57 10.09 5.51 6.80
N ARG A 58 10.18 6.23 5.67
CA ARG A 58 9.83 5.69 4.35
C ARG A 58 10.64 4.45 4.00
N LYS A 59 11.93 4.39 4.38
CA LYS A 59 12.78 3.22 4.17
C LYS A 59 12.35 2.05 5.05
N GLU A 60 12.02 2.30 6.32
CA GLU A 60 11.53 1.29 7.26
C GLU A 60 10.20 0.69 6.81
N ILE A 61 9.22 1.53 6.44
CA ILE A 61 7.92 1.07 5.94
C ILE A 61 8.09 0.24 4.67
N ARG A 62 8.88 0.72 3.69
CA ARG A 62 9.12 -0.03 2.45
C ARG A 62 9.83 -1.36 2.69
N LYS A 63 10.73 -1.43 3.69
CA LYS A 63 11.38 -2.68 4.07
C LYS A 63 10.37 -3.68 4.62
N GLU A 64 9.43 -3.22 5.46
CA GLU A 64 8.37 -4.06 5.99
C GLU A 64 7.41 -4.54 4.89
N VAL A 65 6.95 -3.65 4.01
CA VAL A 65 6.12 -4.00 2.85
C VAL A 65 6.78 -5.10 2.01
N LYS A 66 8.07 -4.95 1.70
CA LYS A 66 8.83 -5.95 0.93
C LYS A 66 8.97 -7.27 1.69
N LYS A 67 9.25 -7.21 3.00
CA LYS A 67 9.35 -8.40 3.86
C LYS A 67 8.04 -9.19 3.88
N GLN A 68 6.90 -8.51 3.82
CA GLN A 68 5.58 -9.13 3.75
C GLN A 68 5.15 -9.52 2.32
N GLY A 69 6.01 -9.34 1.31
CA GLY A 69 5.68 -9.67 -0.08
C GLY A 69 4.53 -8.82 -0.65
N LEU A 70 4.38 -7.58 -0.19
CA LEU A 70 3.31 -6.66 -0.61
C LEU A 70 3.80 -5.59 -1.60
N TRP A 71 5.00 -5.76 -2.15
CA TRP A 71 5.65 -4.73 -2.96
C TRP A 71 5.24 -4.83 -4.43
N ALA A 72 4.93 -3.67 -5.04
CA ALA A 72 4.60 -3.55 -6.47
C ALA A 72 3.53 -4.56 -6.93
N PRO A 73 2.30 -4.48 -6.41
CA PRO A 73 1.19 -5.37 -6.78
C PRO A 73 0.78 -5.32 -8.26
N HIS A 74 1.26 -4.32 -9.01
CA HIS A 74 0.99 -4.19 -10.45
C HIS A 74 2.00 -4.96 -11.33
N LEU A 75 3.05 -5.55 -10.73
CA LEU A 75 4.12 -6.23 -11.47
C LEU A 75 4.13 -7.76 -11.24
N PRO A 76 4.53 -8.55 -12.25
CA PRO A 76 4.86 -9.96 -12.09
C PRO A 76 6.02 -10.21 -11.11
N GLU A 77 6.09 -11.44 -10.57
CA GLU A 77 7.18 -11.88 -9.68
C GLU A 77 8.56 -11.79 -10.33
N GLU A 78 8.69 -12.11 -11.62
CA GLU A 78 9.95 -12.03 -12.38
C GLU A 78 10.55 -10.62 -12.40
N TYR A 79 9.72 -9.58 -12.19
CA TYR A 79 10.12 -8.19 -12.08
C TYR A 79 10.12 -7.67 -10.63
N GLY A 80 10.04 -8.58 -9.65
CA GLY A 80 10.07 -8.28 -8.22
C GLY A 80 8.76 -7.69 -7.67
N GLY A 81 7.65 -7.90 -8.38
CA GLY A 81 6.30 -7.62 -7.90
C GLY A 81 5.66 -8.81 -7.18
N MET A 82 4.36 -8.69 -6.89
CA MET A 82 3.62 -9.74 -6.20
C MET A 82 3.16 -10.88 -7.12
N GLY A 83 3.13 -10.68 -8.44
CA GLY A 83 2.58 -11.66 -9.38
C GLY A 83 1.11 -12.00 -9.16
N ASN A 84 0.38 -11.17 -8.41
CA ASN A 84 -1.00 -11.41 -8.05
C ASN A 84 -1.96 -10.97 -9.17
N GLY A 85 -3.12 -11.63 -9.24
CA GLY A 85 -4.15 -11.31 -10.22
C GLY A 85 -4.80 -9.94 -10.00
N PHE A 86 -5.55 -9.47 -11.01
CA PHE A 86 -6.23 -8.17 -11.02
C PHE A 86 -7.10 -7.92 -9.78
N LEU A 87 -7.87 -8.92 -9.33
CA LEU A 87 -8.77 -8.76 -8.18
C LEU A 87 -7.99 -8.51 -6.88
N THR A 88 -6.91 -9.25 -6.64
CA THR A 88 -6.05 -9.03 -5.47
C THR A 88 -5.48 -7.61 -5.47
N HIS A 89 -5.01 -7.14 -6.62
CA HIS A 89 -4.52 -5.77 -6.75
C HIS A 89 -5.63 -4.73 -6.53
N ALA A 90 -6.86 -4.96 -7.02
CA ALA A 90 -7.99 -4.06 -6.82
C ALA A 90 -8.39 -3.93 -5.34
N TYR A 91 -8.52 -5.04 -4.62
CA TYR A 91 -8.83 -5.04 -3.19
C TYR A 91 -7.70 -4.47 -2.33
N MET A 92 -6.44 -4.66 -2.75
CA MET A 92 -5.32 -4.01 -2.09
C MET A 92 -5.38 -2.49 -2.26
N ASN A 93 -5.72 -2.00 -3.45
CA ASN A 93 -5.86 -0.55 -3.72
C ASN A 93 -6.97 0.11 -2.89
N GLU A 94 -8.08 -0.59 -2.63
CA GLU A 94 -9.14 -0.13 -1.74
C GLU A 94 -8.55 0.28 -0.37
N ILE A 95 -7.67 -0.55 0.18
CA ILE A 95 -7.01 -0.29 1.47
C ILE A 95 -5.95 0.81 1.33
N LEU A 96 -5.13 0.78 0.27
CA LEU A 96 -4.11 1.80 0.04
C LEU A 96 -4.69 3.21 -0.13
N ALA A 97 -5.94 3.32 -0.58
CA ALA A 97 -6.64 4.59 -0.79
C ALA A 97 -6.96 5.34 0.53
N TRP A 98 -6.88 4.68 1.69
CA TRP A 98 -7.08 5.31 2.99
C TRP A 98 -5.98 6.34 3.34
N SER A 99 -4.83 6.28 2.65
CA SER A 99 -3.77 7.28 2.78
C SER A 99 -3.29 7.74 1.40
N PRO A 100 -3.11 9.06 1.17
CA PRO A 100 -2.48 9.58 -0.05
C PRO A 100 -1.01 9.12 -0.24
N LEU A 101 -0.40 8.55 0.81
CA LEU A 101 0.97 8.02 0.79
C LEU A 101 1.03 6.51 0.56
N GLY A 102 -0.10 5.80 0.68
CA GLY A 102 -0.20 4.34 0.64
C GLY A 102 0.46 3.75 -0.61
N ASN A 103 -0.08 4.06 -1.79
CA ASN A 103 0.44 3.56 -3.07
C ASN A 103 1.97 3.72 -3.23
N ARG A 104 2.51 4.90 -2.92
CA ARG A 104 3.95 5.17 -3.07
C ARG A 104 4.81 4.34 -2.12
N LEU A 105 4.31 4.05 -0.92
CA LEU A 105 5.00 3.21 0.06
C LEU A 105 4.91 1.71 -0.26
N PHE A 106 4.01 1.33 -1.17
CA PHE A 106 3.85 -0.01 -1.71
C PHE A 106 4.42 -0.21 -3.12
N GLY A 107 5.20 0.77 -3.61
CA GLY A 107 5.90 0.67 -4.90
C GLY A 107 5.04 1.05 -6.10
N VAL A 108 3.84 1.57 -5.89
CA VAL A 108 2.95 2.09 -6.93
C VAL A 108 3.18 3.59 -7.06
N ILE A 109 3.99 4.00 -8.04
CA ILE A 109 4.34 5.40 -8.28
C ILE A 109 3.93 5.78 -9.69
N ALA A 110 2.88 6.59 -9.83
CA ALA A 110 2.54 7.20 -11.10
C ALA A 110 3.55 8.31 -11.48
N PRO A 111 3.89 8.48 -12.79
CA PRO A 111 3.42 7.69 -13.93
C PRO A 111 4.19 6.38 -14.15
N ASN A 112 5.28 6.15 -13.40
CA ASN A 112 6.22 5.04 -13.61
C ASN A 112 5.54 3.66 -13.60
N SER A 113 4.57 3.43 -12.71
CA SER A 113 3.85 2.14 -12.63
C SER A 113 3.15 1.79 -13.95
N GLY A 114 2.53 2.77 -14.62
CA GLY A 114 1.92 2.57 -15.94
C GLY A 114 2.95 2.25 -17.01
N ASN A 115 4.07 2.98 -17.03
CA ASN A 115 5.17 2.72 -17.96
C ASN A 115 5.76 1.32 -17.77
N GLN A 116 5.92 0.87 -16.51
CA GLN A 116 6.40 -0.47 -16.21
C GLN A 116 5.42 -1.54 -16.73
N THR A 117 4.12 -1.39 -16.49
CA THR A 117 3.12 -2.33 -17.00
C THR A 117 3.12 -2.41 -18.54
N ILE A 118 3.33 -1.28 -19.23
CA ILE A 118 3.43 -1.26 -20.70
C ILE A 118 4.69 -2.01 -21.18
N LEU A 119 5.84 -1.76 -20.57
CA LEU A 119 7.10 -2.45 -20.92
C LEU A 119 7.01 -3.96 -20.68
N VAL A 120 6.42 -4.40 -19.56
CA VAL A 120 6.20 -5.83 -19.29
C VAL A 120 5.33 -6.48 -20.37
N LYS A 121 4.35 -5.75 -20.92
CA LYS A 121 3.39 -6.30 -21.87
C LYS A 121 3.87 -6.27 -23.33
N TYR A 122 4.72 -5.30 -23.69
CA TYR A 122 5.04 -4.98 -25.09
C TYR A 122 6.52 -4.70 -25.38
N GLY A 123 7.38 -4.66 -24.36
CA GLY A 123 8.79 -4.31 -24.46
C GLY A 123 9.73 -5.48 -24.74
#